data_AF-A0A954W833-F1
#
_entry.id   AF-A0A954W833-F1
#
_cell.length_a   1.000
_cell.length_b   1.000
_cell.length_c   1.000
_cell.angle_alpha   90.00
_cell.angle_beta   90.00
_cell.angle_gamma   90.00
#
_symmetry.space_group_name_H-M   'P 1'
#
loop_
_entity.id
_entity.type
_entity.pdbx_description
1 polymer ?
#
loop_
_entity_poly.entity_id
_entity_poly.type
_entity_poly.pdbx_seq_one_letter_code
_entity_poly.pdbx_strand_id
1 'polypeptide(L)'
;MSPDAVGVSITMVDIPDTAEEPYADLWNEIDEQAIPVEMRRRLEANGLRCGHISGQLPQRILDQFNSSEDLSGLAEGDFRAIDTSLSARAELRQLRAGQPSKIALTKQPVGQVHVLENEGGQLRGETFEQAQCLFRLTAFPTGDGRSRLELVPEIHHGQWQQRWIGYDGAMRLDADRQRRAFEHLKFESILSPGEVLIVGSSSDLKGLGGQFLKVDDAETPKRKCLLLRLSQTQMDDRFAPGQESAPIVTAGE
;
A
#
# COMPACT_ATOMS: atom_id res chain seq x y z
N MET A 1 14.34 -3.84 18.82
CA MET A 1 13.74 -3.13 17.67
C MET A 1 13.34 -1.73 18.14
N SER A 2 13.23 -0.74 17.26
CA SER A 2 12.81 0.61 17.67
C SER A 2 11.34 0.57 18.13
N PRO A 3 10.97 1.26 19.23
CA PRO A 3 9.61 1.22 19.79
C PRO A 3 8.54 1.70 18.81
N ASP A 4 8.92 2.50 17.80
CA ASP A 4 8.01 3.10 16.82
C ASP A 4 7.98 2.32 15.49
N ALA A 5 8.43 1.06 15.49
CA ALA A 5 8.47 0.24 14.30
C ALA A 5 7.08 -0.35 13.98
N VAL A 6 6.66 -0.21 12.73
CA VAL A 6 5.43 -0.79 12.17
C VAL A 6 5.81 -1.87 11.16
N GLY A 7 5.43 -3.12 11.43
CA GLY A 7 5.60 -4.24 10.52
C GLY A 7 4.49 -4.28 9.48
N VAL A 8 4.83 -4.08 8.21
CA VAL A 8 3.88 -4.16 7.09
C VAL A 8 4.34 -5.25 6.13
N SER A 9 3.44 -6.19 5.86
CA SER A 9 3.59 -7.23 4.85
C SER A 9 3.08 -6.68 3.52
N ILE A 10 3.95 -6.59 2.52
CA ILE A 10 3.65 -6.02 1.21
C ILE A 10 3.59 -7.13 0.18
N THR A 11 2.47 -7.23 -0.53
CA THR A 11 2.28 -8.28 -1.55
C THR A 11 1.64 -7.70 -2.79
N MET A 12 2.10 -8.14 -3.96
CA MET A 12 1.51 -7.78 -5.25
C MET A 12 0.89 -9.03 -5.86
N VAL A 13 -0.35 -8.91 -6.33
CA VAL A 13 -1.11 -10.01 -6.92
C VAL A 13 -1.65 -9.57 -8.26
N ASP A 14 -1.51 -10.42 -9.28
CA ASP A 14 -2.06 -10.17 -10.61
C ASP A 14 -3.41 -10.89 -10.72
N ILE A 15 -4.49 -10.12 -10.79
CA ILE A 15 -5.86 -10.62 -10.86
C ILE A 15 -6.29 -10.69 -12.32
N PRO A 16 -6.74 -11.85 -12.84
CA PRO A 16 -7.33 -11.96 -14.16
C PRO A 16 -8.57 -11.08 -14.31
N ASP A 17 -8.77 -10.51 -15.48
CA ASP A 17 -9.96 -9.72 -15.83
C ASP A 17 -10.67 -10.35 -17.02
N THR A 18 -11.36 -11.46 -16.79
CA THR A 18 -12.04 -12.23 -17.84
C THR A 18 -13.53 -11.93 -17.88
N ALA A 19 -14.21 -12.34 -18.97
CA ALA A 19 -15.66 -12.17 -19.07
C ALA A 19 -16.43 -13.04 -18.06
N GLU A 20 -15.87 -14.20 -17.68
CA GLU A 20 -16.47 -15.13 -16.72
C GLU A 20 -16.24 -14.69 -15.28
N GLU A 21 -15.10 -14.05 -15.00
CA GLU A 21 -14.77 -13.49 -13.70
C GLU A 21 -14.33 -12.02 -13.83
N PRO A 22 -15.29 -11.09 -13.99
CA PRO A 22 -15.00 -9.66 -14.10
C PRO A 22 -14.20 -9.16 -12.90
N TYR A 23 -13.15 -8.37 -13.14
CA TYR A 23 -12.36 -7.77 -12.06
C TYR A 23 -13.22 -6.91 -11.11
N ALA A 24 -14.30 -6.32 -11.61
CA ALA A 24 -15.23 -5.54 -10.81
C ALA A 24 -15.84 -6.33 -9.64
N ASP A 25 -16.05 -7.64 -9.78
CA ASP A 25 -16.70 -8.45 -8.75
C ASP A 25 -15.85 -8.60 -7.49
N LEU A 26 -14.52 -8.56 -7.63
CA LEU A 26 -13.59 -8.59 -6.49
C LEU A 26 -13.93 -7.49 -5.48
N TRP A 27 -14.39 -6.33 -5.97
CA TRP A 27 -14.70 -5.18 -5.14
C TRP A 27 -16.02 -5.29 -4.39
N ASN A 28 -16.85 -6.30 -4.66
CA ASN A 28 -18.07 -6.55 -3.90
C ASN A 28 -17.77 -7.08 -2.48
N GLU A 29 -16.60 -7.68 -2.28
CA GLU A 29 -16.15 -8.25 -1.00
C GLU A 29 -15.21 -7.30 -0.23
N ILE A 30 -14.90 -6.13 -0.79
CA ILE A 30 -13.95 -5.16 -0.23
C ILE A 30 -14.71 -3.98 0.37
N ASP A 31 -14.38 -3.60 1.60
CA ASP A 31 -14.97 -2.42 2.24
C ASP A 31 -14.27 -1.13 1.76
N GLU A 32 -14.88 -0.45 0.79
CA GLU A 32 -14.42 0.87 0.35
C GLU A 32 -14.90 2.01 1.28
N GLN A 33 -15.84 1.78 2.19
CA GLN A 33 -16.40 2.84 3.04
C GLN A 33 -15.42 3.37 4.08
N ALA A 34 -14.38 2.59 4.40
CA ALA A 34 -13.27 3.03 5.23
C ALA A 34 -12.53 4.26 4.63
N ILE A 35 -12.67 4.50 3.32
CA ILE A 35 -12.06 5.64 2.63
C ILE A 35 -13.10 6.74 2.42
N PRO A 36 -12.81 8.01 2.81
CA PRO A 36 -13.75 9.10 2.66
C PRO A 36 -14.27 9.23 1.22
N VAL A 37 -15.58 9.48 1.07
CA VAL A 37 -16.25 9.52 -0.24
C VAL A 37 -15.58 10.45 -1.24
N GLU A 38 -15.10 11.61 -0.79
CA GLU A 38 -14.44 12.59 -1.64
C GLU A 38 -13.06 12.11 -2.09
N MET A 39 -12.35 11.34 -1.27
CA MET A 39 -11.10 10.71 -1.67
C MET A 39 -11.36 9.60 -2.68
N ARG A 40 -12.38 8.75 -2.45
CA ARG A 40 -12.76 7.70 -3.40
C ARG A 40 -13.09 8.25 -4.78
N ARG A 41 -13.85 9.35 -4.85
CA ARG A 41 -14.16 10.03 -6.12
C ARG A 41 -12.90 10.50 -6.84
N ARG A 42 -11.93 11.08 -6.12
CA ARG A 42 -10.65 11.52 -6.70
C ARG A 42 -9.79 10.35 -7.19
N LEU A 43 -9.70 9.29 -6.41
CA LEU A 43 -9.00 8.07 -6.79
C LEU A 43 -9.65 7.46 -8.05
N GLU A 44 -10.97 7.30 -8.07
CA GLU A 44 -11.73 6.75 -9.18
C GLU A 44 -11.59 7.60 -10.46
N ALA A 45 -11.61 8.93 -10.33
CA ALA A 45 -11.37 9.86 -11.44
C ALA A 45 -9.96 9.68 -12.06
N ASN A 46 -9.00 9.18 -11.28
CA ASN A 46 -7.62 8.90 -11.70
C ASN A 46 -7.37 7.39 -11.95
N GLY A 47 -8.42 6.58 -11.93
CA GLY A 47 -8.37 5.16 -12.26
C GLY A 47 -7.96 4.22 -11.12
N LEU A 48 -7.91 4.73 -9.88
CA LEU A 48 -7.48 3.98 -8.70
C LEU A 48 -8.68 3.68 -7.79
N ARG A 49 -8.64 2.54 -7.11
CA ARG A 49 -9.55 2.16 -6.02
C ARG A 49 -8.76 1.65 -4.85
N CYS A 50 -9.32 1.82 -3.66
CA CYS A 50 -8.75 1.26 -2.45
C CYS A 50 -9.85 0.93 -1.44
N GLY A 51 -9.60 -0.10 -0.65
CA GLY A 51 -10.53 -0.52 0.38
C GLY A 51 -9.87 -1.47 1.38
N HIS A 52 -10.64 -1.85 2.39
CA HIS A 52 -10.19 -2.69 3.48
C HIS A 52 -10.73 -4.11 3.30
N ILE A 53 -9.92 -5.07 3.72
CA ILE A 53 -10.36 -6.44 3.91
C ILE A 53 -10.11 -6.77 5.38
N SER A 54 -11.21 -6.94 6.12
CA SER A 54 -11.22 -7.39 7.51
C SER A 54 -11.68 -8.84 7.54
N GLY A 55 -10.82 -9.74 8.03
CA GLY A 55 -11.12 -11.18 8.08
C GLY A 55 -10.51 -11.97 6.92
N GLN A 56 -11.33 -12.79 6.25
CA GLN A 56 -10.85 -13.69 5.19
C GLN A 56 -10.61 -12.92 3.88
N LEU A 57 -9.48 -13.20 3.22
CA LEU A 57 -9.24 -12.68 1.87
C LEU A 57 -10.24 -13.28 0.87
N PRO A 58 -10.73 -12.49 -0.11
CA PRO A 58 -11.50 -12.99 -1.23
C PRO A 58 -10.81 -14.18 -1.92
N GLN A 59 -11.58 -15.21 -2.29
CA GLN A 59 -11.04 -16.45 -2.87
C GLN A 59 -10.21 -16.18 -4.13
N ARG A 60 -10.65 -15.24 -4.98
CA ARG A 60 -9.90 -14.85 -6.19
C ARG A 60 -8.47 -14.39 -5.90
N ILE A 61 -8.23 -13.74 -4.76
CA ILE A 61 -6.88 -13.35 -4.33
C ILE A 61 -6.10 -14.59 -3.85
N LEU A 62 -6.75 -15.49 -3.12
CA LEU A 62 -6.16 -16.74 -2.63
C LEU A 62 -5.76 -17.68 -3.77
N ASP A 63 -6.59 -17.79 -4.80
CA ASP A 63 -6.31 -18.63 -5.96
C ASP A 63 -5.03 -18.18 -6.67
N GLN A 64 -4.81 -16.87 -6.80
CA GLN A 64 -3.54 -16.35 -7.36
C GLN A 64 -2.32 -16.68 -6.49
N PHE A 65 -2.51 -16.80 -5.18
CA PHE A 65 -1.45 -17.31 -4.31
C PHE A 65 -1.19 -18.81 -4.51
N ASN A 66 -2.23 -19.60 -4.74
CA ASN A 66 -2.13 -21.06 -4.88
C ASN A 66 -1.68 -21.52 -6.29
N SER A 67 -2.03 -20.78 -7.35
CA SER A 67 -1.74 -21.17 -8.75
C SER A 67 -0.30 -20.97 -9.20
N SER A 68 0.53 -20.23 -8.45
CA SER A 68 1.97 -20.20 -8.72
C SER A 68 2.62 -21.37 -8.00
N GLU A 69 3.34 -22.19 -8.76
CA GLU A 69 3.70 -23.61 -8.58
C GLU A 69 4.28 -24.10 -7.22
N ASP A 70 4.38 -23.26 -6.19
CA ASP A 70 5.05 -23.57 -4.92
C ASP A 70 4.16 -24.07 -3.76
N LEU A 71 2.83 -24.22 -3.94
CA LEU A 71 1.92 -24.60 -2.82
C LEU A 71 1.05 -25.82 -3.09
N SER A 72 1.57 -26.82 -3.82
CA SER A 72 0.93 -28.14 -3.96
C SER A 72 0.98 -28.94 -2.65
N GLY A 73 0.15 -28.59 -1.67
CA GLY A 73 0.03 -29.36 -0.43
C GLY A 73 -0.86 -28.81 0.68
N LEU A 74 -1.53 -27.66 0.52
CA LEU A 74 -2.35 -27.09 1.59
C LEU A 74 -3.81 -27.50 1.41
N ALA A 75 -4.35 -28.20 2.42
CA ALA A 75 -5.74 -28.60 2.47
C ALA A 75 -6.68 -27.39 2.50
N GLU A 76 -7.77 -27.45 1.74
CA GLU A 76 -8.82 -26.43 1.70
C GLU A 76 -9.41 -26.22 3.10
N GLY A 77 -9.39 -24.97 3.59
CA GLY A 77 -10.16 -24.53 4.76
C GLY A 77 -9.38 -24.10 6.00
N ASP A 78 -8.04 -24.05 6.00
CA ASP A 78 -7.29 -23.63 7.18
C ASP A 78 -6.89 -22.14 7.12
N PHE A 79 -7.46 -21.32 8.02
CA PHE A 79 -7.12 -19.89 8.17
C PHE A 79 -5.62 -19.65 8.43
N ARG A 80 -4.90 -20.62 9.00
CA ARG A 80 -3.44 -20.56 9.18
C ARG A 80 -2.65 -20.72 7.88
N ALA A 81 -3.19 -21.45 6.90
CA ALA A 81 -2.57 -21.63 5.60
C ALA A 81 -2.56 -20.31 4.81
N ILE A 82 -3.60 -19.48 4.98
CA ILE A 82 -3.72 -18.14 4.36
C ILE A 82 -2.69 -17.16 4.94
N ASP A 83 -2.51 -17.17 6.26
CA ASP A 83 -1.47 -16.34 6.90
C ASP A 83 -0.08 -16.76 6.42
N THR A 84 0.14 -18.07 6.28
CA THR A 84 1.38 -18.64 5.78
C THR A 84 1.64 -18.30 4.31
N SER A 85 0.63 -18.35 3.43
CA SER A 85 0.79 -18.11 1.99
C SER A 85 1.05 -16.64 1.65
N LEU A 86 0.31 -15.71 2.29
CA LEU A 86 0.62 -14.27 2.23
C LEU A 86 2.03 -14.01 2.75
N SER A 87 2.37 -14.54 3.94
CA SER A 87 3.68 -14.32 4.57
C SER A 87 4.84 -14.92 3.77
N ALA A 88 4.64 -16.03 3.06
CA ALA A 88 5.68 -16.66 2.25
C ALA A 88 6.09 -15.82 1.04
N ARG A 89 5.18 -15.01 0.49
CA ARG A 89 5.44 -14.15 -0.69
C ARG A 89 5.52 -12.68 -0.38
N ALA A 90 5.14 -12.29 0.83
CA ALA A 90 5.19 -10.93 1.26
C ALA A 90 6.63 -10.46 1.48
N GLU A 91 6.92 -9.26 0.97
CA GLU A 91 8.05 -8.50 1.46
C GLU A 91 7.67 -7.92 2.82
N LEU A 92 8.19 -8.48 3.91
CA LEU A 92 8.02 -7.90 5.24
C LEU A 92 8.91 -6.66 5.38
N ARG A 93 8.30 -5.49 5.53
CA ARG A 93 9.00 -4.24 5.81
C ARG A 93 8.77 -3.78 7.24
N GLN A 94 9.87 -3.46 7.91
CA GLN A 94 9.86 -2.72 9.16
C GLN A 94 9.96 -1.23 8.84
N LEU A 95 8.84 -0.54 8.95
CA LEU A 95 8.76 0.90 8.74
C LEU A 95 9.00 1.62 10.07
N ARG A 96 9.75 2.71 10.04
CA ARG A 96 9.84 3.62 11.20
C ARG A 96 8.74 4.66 11.09
N ALA A 97 8.14 5.03 12.21
CA ALA A 97 7.11 6.06 12.25
C ALA A 97 7.52 7.33 11.47
N GLY A 98 6.67 7.74 10.54
CA GLY A 98 6.88 8.95 9.73
C GLY A 98 7.99 8.84 8.67
N GLN A 99 8.74 7.74 8.59
CA GLN A 99 9.76 7.57 7.55
C GLN A 99 9.14 6.97 6.27
N PRO A 100 9.35 7.61 5.10
CA PRO A 100 8.78 7.13 3.85
C PRO A 100 9.51 5.88 3.33
N SER A 101 8.75 4.98 2.72
CA SER A 101 9.21 3.74 2.09
C SER A 101 8.64 3.63 0.68
N LYS A 102 9.46 3.24 -0.30
CA LYS A 102 9.07 3.20 -1.72
C LYS A 102 8.62 1.79 -2.11
N ILE A 103 7.42 1.64 -2.67
CA ILE A 103 6.88 0.38 -3.17
C ILE A 103 6.80 0.49 -4.69
N ALA A 104 7.73 -0.15 -5.40
CA ALA A 104 7.74 -0.15 -6.87
C ALA A 104 6.79 -1.21 -7.41
N LEU A 105 5.84 -0.83 -8.27
CA LEU A 105 4.87 -1.77 -8.85
C LEU A 105 5.44 -2.59 -10.01
N THR A 106 6.48 -2.05 -10.66
CA THR A 106 7.27 -2.75 -11.67
C THR A 106 8.72 -2.87 -11.21
N LYS A 107 9.37 -3.99 -11.56
CA LYS A 107 10.79 -4.23 -11.22
C LYS A 107 11.73 -3.27 -11.95
N GLN A 108 11.37 -2.86 -13.17
CA GLN A 108 12.20 -2.01 -14.01
C GLN A 108 11.41 -0.79 -14.51
N PRO A 109 12.09 0.35 -14.73
CA PRO A 109 11.50 1.51 -15.41
C PRO A 109 11.12 1.16 -16.84
N VAL A 110 9.99 1.67 -17.30
CA VAL A 110 9.53 1.57 -18.68
C VAL A 110 9.97 2.80 -19.48
N GLY A 111 10.07 2.65 -20.81
CA GLY A 111 10.60 3.70 -21.68
C GLY A 111 9.81 5.01 -21.59
N GLN A 112 8.48 4.93 -21.58
CA GLN A 112 7.61 6.10 -21.53
C GLN A 112 6.30 5.75 -20.82
N VAL A 113 5.83 6.67 -19.97
CA VAL A 113 4.52 6.60 -19.31
C VAL A 113 3.75 7.86 -19.63
N HIS A 114 2.51 7.69 -20.11
CA HIS A 114 1.59 8.79 -20.37
C HIS A 114 0.50 8.80 -19.32
N VAL A 115 0.41 9.88 -18.56
CA VAL A 115 -0.57 10.04 -17.48
C VAL A 115 -1.60 11.07 -17.88
N LEU A 116 -2.86 10.72 -17.67
CA LEU A 116 -3.96 11.66 -17.59
C LEU A 116 -4.35 11.77 -16.11
N GLU A 117 -4.05 12.92 -15.51
CA GLU A 117 -4.36 13.27 -14.12
C GLU A 117 -5.63 14.12 -14.11
N ASN A 118 -6.59 13.79 -13.24
CA ASN A 118 -7.75 14.62 -12.98
C ASN A 118 -7.62 15.26 -11.59
N GLU A 119 -7.39 16.57 -11.56
CA GLU A 119 -7.29 17.36 -10.33
C GLU A 119 -8.40 18.41 -10.32
N GLY A 120 -9.37 18.27 -9.40
CA GLY A 120 -10.48 19.22 -9.28
C GLY A 120 -11.36 19.34 -10.53
N GLY A 121 -11.46 18.27 -11.34
CA GLY A 121 -12.21 18.27 -12.60
C GLY A 121 -11.41 18.78 -13.81
N GLN A 122 -10.17 19.21 -13.63
CA GLN A 122 -9.28 19.58 -14.72
C GLN A 122 -8.42 18.39 -15.13
N LEU A 123 -8.47 18.05 -16.42
CA LEU A 123 -7.66 16.97 -16.98
C LEU A 123 -6.30 17.51 -17.43
N ARG A 124 -5.22 16.98 -16.87
CA ARG A 124 -3.85 17.29 -17.24
C ARG A 124 -3.16 16.06 -17.81
N GLY A 125 -2.62 16.20 -19.01
CA GLY A 125 -1.74 15.20 -19.61
C GLY A 125 -0.29 15.49 -19.31
N GLU A 126 0.46 14.49 -18.86
CA GLU A 126 1.91 14.56 -18.68
C GLU A 126 2.57 13.28 -19.19
N THR A 127 3.78 13.40 -19.71
CA THR A 127 4.55 12.28 -20.25
C THR A 127 5.89 12.21 -19.54
N PHE A 128 6.23 11.02 -19.06
CA PHE A 128 7.45 10.75 -18.31
C PHE A 128 8.30 9.73 -19.05
N GLU A 129 9.56 10.07 -19.30
CA GLU A 129 10.53 9.16 -19.91
C GLU A 129 11.30 8.37 -18.84
N GLN A 130 11.67 7.11 -19.14
CA GLN A 130 12.36 6.22 -18.22
C GLN A 130 11.67 6.13 -16.85
N ALA A 131 10.35 6.01 -16.90
CA ALA A 131 9.47 6.17 -15.76
C ALA A 131 9.21 4.84 -15.03
N GLN A 132 9.05 4.93 -13.72
CA GLN A 132 8.66 3.83 -12.86
C GLN A 132 7.51 4.31 -11.97
N CYS A 133 6.47 3.49 -11.85
CA CYS A 133 5.29 3.76 -11.01
C CYS A 133 5.51 3.17 -9.63
N LEU A 134 5.33 3.99 -8.58
CA LEU A 134 5.55 3.59 -7.19
C LEU A 134 4.45 4.15 -6.28
N PHE A 135 4.29 3.52 -5.12
CA PHE A 135 3.65 4.15 -3.97
C PHE A 135 4.69 4.52 -2.92
N ARG A 136 4.63 5.76 -2.44
CA ARG A 136 5.30 6.15 -1.19
C ARG A 136 4.39 5.79 -0.03
N LEU A 137 4.82 4.83 0.77
CA LEU A 137 4.16 4.37 1.99
C LEU A 137 4.83 5.01 3.22
N THR A 138 4.03 5.63 4.07
CA THR A 138 4.45 6.09 5.39
C THR A 138 3.54 5.46 6.44
N ALA A 139 4.11 4.96 7.53
CA ALA A 139 3.33 4.38 8.62
C ALA A 139 3.47 5.21 9.90
N PHE A 140 2.39 5.24 10.69
CA PHE A 140 2.34 5.88 11.99
C PHE A 140 1.66 4.90 12.97
N PRO A 141 2.37 4.36 13.97
CA PRO A 141 1.74 3.54 14.99
C PRO A 141 0.71 4.38 15.76
N THR A 142 -0.38 3.74 16.15
CA THR A 142 -1.34 4.30 17.11
C THR A 142 -1.23 3.51 18.41
N GLY A 143 -1.35 4.19 19.55
CA GLY A 143 -1.11 3.58 20.87
C GLY A 143 -2.02 2.39 21.25
N ASP A 144 -3.01 2.08 20.43
CA ASP A 144 -3.95 0.96 20.61
C ASP A 144 -3.58 -0.29 19.79
N GLY A 145 -2.35 -0.35 19.27
CA GLY A 145 -1.85 -1.46 18.45
C GLY A 145 -2.25 -1.36 16.97
N ARG A 146 -3.08 -0.38 16.58
CA ARG A 146 -3.36 -0.11 15.16
C ARG A 146 -2.22 0.70 14.53
N SER A 147 -2.30 0.94 13.24
CA SER A 147 -1.40 1.85 12.55
C SER A 147 -2.11 2.57 11.44
N ARG A 148 -1.82 3.87 11.31
CA ARG A 148 -2.24 4.68 10.19
C ARG A 148 -1.20 4.56 9.08
N LEU A 149 -1.61 4.04 7.94
CA LEU A 149 -0.82 3.98 6.72
C LEU A 149 -1.24 5.14 5.81
N GLU A 150 -0.27 5.90 5.33
CA GLU A 150 -0.45 6.92 4.29
C GLU A 150 0.20 6.44 3.00
N LEU A 151 -0.53 6.52 1.89
CA LEU A 151 -0.03 6.20 0.57
C LEU A 151 -0.13 7.40 -0.37
N VAL A 152 0.93 7.62 -1.15
CA VAL A 152 0.96 8.62 -2.22
C VAL A 152 1.46 7.96 -3.50
N PRO A 153 0.69 8.02 -4.61
CA PRO A 153 1.20 7.61 -5.91
C PRO A 153 2.37 8.52 -6.34
N GLU A 154 3.45 7.94 -6.83
CA GLU A 154 4.61 8.66 -7.35
C GLU A 154 5.08 8.06 -8.67
N ILE A 155 5.53 8.91 -9.59
CA ILE A 155 6.26 8.49 -10.78
C ILE A 155 7.69 8.98 -10.64
N HIS A 156 8.64 8.05 -10.68
CA HIS A 156 10.07 8.34 -10.69
C HIS A 156 10.56 8.22 -12.14
N HIS A 157 11.19 9.26 -12.67
CA HIS A 157 11.48 9.35 -14.11
C HIS A 157 12.83 9.99 -14.42
N GLY A 158 13.27 9.82 -15.66
CA GLY A 158 14.55 10.30 -16.14
C GLY A 158 15.75 9.55 -15.54
N GLN A 159 16.91 10.17 -15.69
CA GLN A 159 18.19 9.61 -15.26
C GLN A 159 18.40 9.77 -13.75
N TRP A 160 19.23 8.89 -13.18
CA TRP A 160 19.69 9.01 -11.80
C TRP A 160 20.46 10.31 -11.61
N GLN A 161 20.08 11.08 -10.58
CA GLN A 161 20.75 12.31 -10.19
C GLN A 161 21.36 12.13 -8.80
N GLN A 162 22.62 12.53 -8.65
CA GLN A 162 23.28 12.58 -7.36
C GLN A 162 22.99 13.92 -6.69
N ARG A 163 22.37 13.89 -5.51
CA ARG A 163 22.11 15.07 -4.70
C ARG A 163 22.74 14.90 -3.33
N TRP A 164 23.47 15.91 -2.90
CA TRP A 164 23.97 16.00 -1.54
C TRP A 164 22.85 16.52 -0.64
N ILE A 165 22.44 15.72 0.33
CA ILE A 165 21.46 16.11 1.34
C ILE A 165 22.19 16.26 2.68
N GLY A 166 22.06 17.42 3.30
CA GLY A 166 22.55 17.65 4.65
C GLY A 166 21.62 17.00 5.65
N TYR A 167 22.14 16.06 6.44
CA TYR A 167 21.44 15.46 7.57
C TYR A 167 22.33 15.55 8.80
N ASP A 168 21.92 16.34 9.79
CA ASP A 168 22.55 16.40 11.12
C ASP A 168 24.08 16.62 11.09
N GLY A 169 24.54 17.58 10.28
CA GLY A 169 25.96 17.92 10.13
C GLY A 169 26.77 16.98 9.24
N ALA A 170 26.17 15.89 8.75
CA ALA A 170 26.77 15.00 7.75
C ALA A 170 26.17 15.25 6.36
N MET A 171 27.01 15.17 5.32
CA MET A 171 26.54 15.14 3.94
C MET A 171 26.32 13.70 3.51
N ARG A 172 25.08 13.36 3.15
CA ARG A 172 24.76 12.07 2.53
C ARG A 172 24.60 12.28 1.02
N LEU A 173 25.32 11.48 0.24
CA LEU A 173 25.08 11.37 -1.18
C LEU A 173 23.82 10.52 -1.37
N ASP A 174 22.75 11.14 -1.86
CA ASP A 174 21.52 10.46 -2.23
C ASP A 174 21.46 10.39 -3.75
N ALA A 175 21.39 9.18 -4.30
CA ALA A 175 21.16 8.97 -5.72
C ALA A 175 19.67 8.72 -5.89
N ASP A 176 18.94 9.67 -6.46
CA ASP A 176 17.52 9.52 -6.73
C ASP A 176 17.18 10.02 -8.14
N ARG A 177 16.03 9.60 -8.65
CA ARG A 177 15.50 10.10 -9.92
C ARG A 177 14.63 11.33 -9.69
N GLN A 178 14.27 12.01 -10.77
CA GLN A 178 13.21 13.01 -10.67
C GLN A 178 11.92 12.32 -10.26
N ARG A 179 11.12 12.98 -9.41
CA ARG A 179 9.86 12.43 -8.91
C ARG A 179 8.71 13.40 -9.15
N ARG A 180 7.60 12.87 -9.64
CA ARG A 180 6.28 13.50 -9.60
C ARG A 180 5.45 12.77 -8.56
N ALA A 181 5.18 13.43 -7.44
CA ALA A 181 4.27 12.93 -6.42
C ALA A 181 2.86 13.50 -6.65
N PHE A 182 1.85 12.65 -6.57
CA PHE A 182 0.44 13.01 -6.75
C PHE A 182 -0.22 13.24 -5.38
N GLU A 183 0.22 14.29 -4.67
CA GLU A 183 -0.18 14.56 -3.27
C GLU A 183 -1.70 14.75 -3.09
N HIS A 184 -2.41 15.24 -4.11
CA HIS A 184 -3.87 15.39 -4.07
C HIS A 184 -4.62 14.03 -4.07
N LEU A 185 -3.92 12.94 -4.41
CA LEU A 185 -4.34 11.54 -4.31
C LEU A 185 -3.75 10.83 -3.09
N LYS A 186 -3.16 11.56 -2.14
CA LYS A 186 -2.76 10.97 -0.87
C LYS A 186 -3.99 10.44 -0.15
N PHE A 187 -4.01 9.15 0.15
CA PHE A 187 -5.04 8.54 0.97
C PHE A 187 -4.43 7.88 2.20
N GLU A 188 -5.24 7.74 3.23
CA GLU A 188 -4.83 7.12 4.48
C GLU A 188 -5.85 6.10 4.94
N SER A 189 -5.37 5.15 5.73
CA SER A 189 -6.16 4.05 6.27
C SER A 189 -5.61 3.70 7.65
N ILE A 190 -6.50 3.45 8.60
CA ILE A 190 -6.14 2.90 9.91
C ILE A 190 -6.40 1.40 9.85
N LEU A 191 -5.35 0.61 10.05
CA LEU A 191 -5.41 -0.85 10.06
C LEU A 191 -5.15 -1.39 11.46
N SER A 192 -5.89 -2.43 11.81
CA SER A 192 -5.64 -3.30 12.95
C SER A 192 -4.75 -4.48 12.54
N PRO A 193 -4.02 -5.11 13.48
CA PRO A 193 -3.20 -6.28 13.16
C PRO A 193 -4.03 -7.36 12.45
N GLY A 194 -3.52 -7.83 11.32
CA GLY A 194 -4.20 -8.80 10.45
C GLY A 194 -5.05 -8.18 9.33
N GLU A 195 -5.49 -6.93 9.46
CA GLU A 195 -6.26 -6.24 8.41
C GLU A 195 -5.39 -5.88 7.21
N VAL A 196 -6.03 -5.86 6.04
CA VAL A 196 -5.38 -5.60 4.76
C VAL A 196 -5.97 -4.36 4.12
N LEU A 197 -5.12 -3.40 3.77
CA LEU A 197 -5.44 -2.37 2.80
C LEU A 197 -5.11 -2.89 1.41
N ILE A 198 -6.10 -2.93 0.53
CA ILE A 198 -5.92 -3.27 -0.88
C ILE A 198 -6.01 -2.01 -1.74
N VAL A 199 -5.08 -1.88 -2.69
CA VAL A 199 -5.07 -0.85 -3.72
C VAL A 199 -5.13 -1.54 -5.08
N GLY A 200 -6.10 -1.14 -5.90
CA GLY A 200 -6.32 -1.71 -7.21
C GLY A 200 -6.79 -0.65 -8.21
N SER A 201 -7.16 -1.10 -9.41
CA SER A 201 -7.62 -0.21 -10.48
C SER A 201 -9.14 -0.02 -10.42
N SER A 202 -9.64 1.05 -11.02
CA SER A 202 -11.07 1.15 -11.34
C SER A 202 -11.46 0.14 -12.42
N SER A 203 -12.76 -0.11 -12.61
CA SER A 203 -13.26 -0.97 -13.70
C SER A 203 -12.72 -0.53 -15.06
N ASP A 204 -12.62 0.78 -15.28
CA ASP A 204 -11.97 1.35 -16.47
C ASP A 204 -10.46 1.50 -16.21
N LEU A 205 -9.60 0.87 -17.03
CA LEU A 205 -8.16 1.11 -16.96
C LEU A 205 -7.83 2.47 -17.60
N LYS A 206 -7.78 3.51 -16.76
CA LYS A 206 -7.53 4.90 -17.18
C LYS A 206 -6.55 5.61 -16.26
N GLY A 207 -6.05 6.76 -16.72
CA GLY A 207 -5.25 7.67 -15.92
C GLY A 207 -4.06 7.00 -15.22
N LEU A 208 -3.87 7.32 -13.95
CA LEU A 208 -2.81 6.75 -13.12
C LEU A 208 -3.01 5.25 -12.89
N GLY A 209 -4.22 4.80 -12.57
CA GLY A 209 -4.45 3.38 -12.30
C GLY A 209 -4.14 2.48 -13.48
N GLY A 210 -4.45 2.92 -14.70
CA GLY A 210 -4.05 2.20 -15.92
C GLY A 210 -2.54 2.10 -16.12
N GLN A 211 -1.77 3.11 -15.71
CA GLN A 211 -0.30 3.08 -15.81
C GLN A 211 0.38 2.34 -14.65
N PHE A 212 -0.28 2.29 -13.48
CA PHE A 212 0.29 1.70 -12.27
C PHE A 212 -0.02 0.20 -12.17
N LEU A 213 -1.20 -0.21 -12.60
CA LEU A 213 -1.79 -1.49 -12.23
C LEU A 213 -2.19 -2.35 -13.43
N LYS A 214 -2.01 -1.87 -14.66
CA LYS A 214 -2.13 -2.72 -15.84
C LYS A 214 -0.96 -3.69 -15.89
N VAL A 215 -1.25 -4.95 -16.20
CA VAL A 215 -0.23 -5.95 -16.52
C VAL A 215 -0.33 -6.22 -18.02
N ASP A 216 0.75 -5.97 -18.74
CA ASP A 216 0.84 -6.29 -20.17
C ASP A 216 1.15 -7.79 -20.30
N ASP A 217 0.10 -8.60 -20.40
CA ASP A 217 0.14 -10.03 -20.71
C ASP A 217 -0.64 -10.28 -22.01
N ALA A 218 -0.03 -11.02 -22.94
CA ALA A 218 -0.52 -11.21 -24.29
C ALA A 218 -1.68 -12.21 -24.40
N GLU A 219 -1.81 -13.13 -23.43
CA GLU A 219 -2.82 -14.20 -23.49
C GLU A 219 -4.08 -13.86 -22.69
N THR A 220 -3.93 -13.20 -21.55
CA THR A 220 -5.06 -12.84 -20.68
C THR A 220 -4.88 -11.46 -20.07
N PRO A 221 -5.89 -10.56 -20.16
CA PRO A 221 -5.82 -9.27 -19.48
C PRO A 221 -5.76 -9.50 -17.97
N LYS A 222 -4.74 -8.94 -17.33
CA LYS A 222 -4.51 -9.01 -15.88
C LYS A 222 -4.36 -7.62 -15.30
N ARG A 223 -4.75 -7.49 -14.03
CA ARG A 223 -4.70 -6.25 -13.26
C ARG A 223 -3.98 -6.51 -11.95
N LYS A 224 -2.94 -5.73 -11.69
CA LYS A 224 -2.17 -5.80 -10.46
C LYS A 224 -2.97 -5.18 -9.31
N CYS A 225 -2.91 -5.81 -8.15
CA CYS A 225 -3.38 -5.29 -6.88
C CYS A 225 -2.23 -5.28 -5.88
N LEU A 226 -2.14 -4.21 -5.09
CA LEU A 226 -1.20 -4.07 -3.99
C LEU A 226 -1.94 -4.35 -2.68
N LEU A 227 -1.47 -5.32 -1.92
CA LEU A 227 -1.97 -5.66 -0.60
C LEU A 227 -0.95 -5.23 0.45
N LEU A 228 -1.44 -4.49 1.44
CA LEU A 228 -0.68 -4.04 2.60
C LEU A 228 -1.34 -4.57 3.85
N ARG A 229 -0.73 -5.61 4.44
CA ARG A 229 -1.24 -6.21 5.68
C ARG A 229 -0.42 -5.71 6.86
N LEU A 230 -1.11 -5.25 7.90
CA LEU A 230 -0.45 -4.92 9.16
C LEU A 230 -0.14 -6.23 9.90
N SER A 231 1.15 -6.56 10.08
CA SER A 231 1.55 -7.81 10.75
C SER A 231 1.76 -7.62 12.25
N GLN A 232 2.48 -6.58 12.64
CA GLN A 232 2.74 -6.28 14.05
C GLN A 232 3.07 -4.79 14.26
N THR A 233 2.63 -4.25 15.38
CA THR A 233 3.05 -2.96 15.94
C THR A 233 3.69 -3.23 17.30
N GLN A 234 4.77 -2.52 17.66
CA GLN A 234 5.36 -2.65 19.01
C GLN A 234 4.80 -1.63 20.01
N MET A 235 3.97 -0.70 19.56
CA MET A 235 3.33 0.30 20.39
C MET A 235 1.95 -0.21 20.83
N ASP A 236 1.92 -0.85 21.99
CA ASP A 236 0.70 -1.17 22.72
C ASP A 236 0.72 -0.39 24.05
N ASP A 237 0.10 0.79 24.06
CA ASP A 237 0.02 1.65 25.26
C ASP A 237 -0.85 1.04 26.35
N ARG A 238 -1.51 -0.11 26.10
CA ARG A 238 -2.24 -0.84 27.15
C ARG A 238 -1.33 -1.43 28.22
N PHE A 239 -0.01 -1.47 27.98
CA PHE A 239 1.01 -1.91 28.94
C PHE A 239 2.05 -0.84 29.27
N ALA A 240 1.82 0.43 28.91
CA ALA A 240 2.63 1.51 29.45
C ALA A 240 2.44 1.50 30.98
N PRO A 241 3.50 1.35 31.80
CA PRO A 241 3.38 1.44 33.24
C PRO A 241 2.77 2.80 33.54
N GLY A 242 1.56 2.77 34.12
CA GLY A 242 0.80 3.98 34.40
C GLY A 242 1.71 4.99 35.09
N GLN A 243 1.60 6.25 34.69
CA GLN A 243 2.04 7.33 35.56
C GLN A 243 1.34 7.12 36.90
N GLU A 244 2.06 6.53 37.86
CA GLU A 244 1.64 6.48 39.24
C GLU A 244 1.34 7.91 39.64
N SER A 245 0.05 8.16 39.82
CA SER A 245 -0.44 9.42 40.37
C SER A 245 0.27 9.62 41.69
N ALA A 246 1.01 10.72 41.81
CA ALA A 246 1.79 11.04 42.99
C ALA A 246 0.92 10.90 44.26
N PRO A 247 1.44 10.29 45.34
CA PRO A 247 0.66 10.11 46.55
C PRO A 247 0.28 11.47 47.12
N ILE A 248 -1.01 11.64 47.42
CA ILE A 248 -1.54 12.77 48.19
C ILE A 248 -0.89 12.71 49.58
N VAL A 249 0.10 13.56 49.80
CA VAL A 249 0.67 13.78 51.13
C VAL A 249 -0.39 14.52 51.94
N THR A 250 -1.05 13.79 52.86
CA THR A 250 -1.89 14.39 53.88
C THR A 250 -0.95 15.06 54.89
N ALA A 251 -0.98 16.39 54.98
CA ALA A 251 -0.34 17.12 56.06
C ALA A 251 -1.10 16.83 57.36
N GLY A 252 -0.45 16.09 58.27
CA GLY A 252 -0.91 15.93 59.64
C GLY A 252 -0.57 17.16 60.47
N GLU A 253 -1.57 17.68 61.19
CA GLU A 253 -1.43 18.61 62.31
C GLU A 253 -0.80 17.95 63.54
#